data_AF-A0A133ZJT4-F1
#
_entry.id   AF-A0A133ZJT4-F1
#
_cell.length_a   1.000
_cell.length_b   1.000
_cell.length_c   1.000
_cell.angle_alpha   90.00
_cell.angle_beta   90.00
_cell.angle_gamma   90.00
#
_symmetry.space_group_name_H-M   'P 1'
#
loop_
_entity.id
_entity.type
_entity.pdbx_description
1 polymer ?
#
loop_
_entity_poly.entity_id
_entity_poly.type
_entity_poly.pdbx_seq_one_letter_code
_entity_poly.pdbx_strand_id
1 'polypeptide(L)'
;MPLPAPATLADVLADGLFVSAAQDLAFAQALGPVSSAEYNFAADRDGAGAPLPDVPVQLRIDAQTGVHDLEGTRLAVLRDGQWTWATSMTAGLTVPELSGTQPYSPKLLAAARTVVGGSPVLIAEQDDALAAVAVAFRGNGVPLSEAIAAGLAQSTPATDERRALEAYAQATGQQIPAPRFDGTRLTGWGSSLTLADVRADAHYLAAEHQFFVDARFPHAQVSPRLLEGRATVSAGGHAFEAVAPVLATITDDTWTWAWADEELAPPARRAAANVRRFGADHGIADFLRPQLPAARAFELGLAQAAMPILQLWTLVPVALSPTTTGLFLLDAPQLRLPDATVATHSAILAVPLPDGLDAVRAQAAYRAARG
;
A
#
# COMPACT_ATOMS: atom_id res chain seq x y z
N MET A 1 -25.72 4.60 6.64
CA MET A 1 -26.00 6.05 6.66
C MET A 1 -25.44 6.62 5.37
N PRO A 2 -26.12 7.55 4.66
CA PRO A 2 -25.54 8.16 3.47
C PRO A 2 -24.27 8.93 3.82
N LEU A 3 -23.23 8.81 2.98
CA LEU A 3 -21.98 9.55 3.13
C LEU A 3 -22.29 11.07 3.10
N PRO A 4 -21.88 11.86 4.11
CA PRO A 4 -22.08 13.30 4.07
C PRO A 4 -21.29 13.94 2.93
N ALA A 5 -21.84 15.00 2.33
CA ALA A 5 -21.13 15.78 1.31
C ALA A 5 -19.77 16.25 1.85
N PRO A 6 -18.71 16.26 1.01
CA PRO A 6 -17.39 16.70 1.45
C PRO A 6 -17.39 18.18 1.80
N ALA A 7 -16.80 18.53 2.94
CA ALA A 7 -16.72 19.90 3.44
C ALA A 7 -15.30 20.48 3.31
N THR A 8 -14.30 19.62 3.17
CA THR A 8 -12.89 20.00 3.06
C THR A 8 -12.22 19.34 1.86
N LEU A 9 -11.08 19.87 1.42
CA LEU A 9 -10.26 19.19 0.41
C LEU A 9 -9.82 17.79 0.88
N ALA A 10 -9.59 17.60 2.19
CA ALA A 10 -9.23 16.30 2.74
C ALA A 10 -10.37 15.27 2.58
N ASP A 11 -11.63 15.68 2.75
CA ASP A 11 -12.80 14.83 2.49
C ASP A 11 -12.86 14.39 1.03
N VAL A 12 -12.61 15.31 0.10
CA VAL A 12 -12.60 14.99 -1.34
C VAL A 12 -11.47 14.02 -1.67
N LEU A 13 -10.26 14.25 -1.15
CA LEU A 13 -9.16 13.33 -1.37
C LEU A 13 -9.43 11.93 -0.79
N ALA A 14 -10.08 11.85 0.37
CA ALA A 14 -10.49 10.59 0.96
C ALA A 14 -11.54 9.89 0.08
N ASP A 15 -12.58 10.58 -0.37
CA ASP A 15 -13.66 10.04 -1.21
C ASP A 15 -13.12 9.40 -2.51
N GLY A 16 -12.04 9.96 -3.07
CA GLY A 16 -11.40 9.44 -4.27
C GLY A 16 -10.50 8.23 -4.06
N LEU A 17 -9.99 7.96 -2.86
CA LEU A 17 -8.84 7.06 -2.64
C LEU A 17 -9.00 5.69 -3.32
N PHE A 18 -10.06 4.94 -2.97
CA PHE A 18 -10.27 3.60 -3.51
C PHE A 18 -10.90 3.61 -4.90
N VAL A 19 -11.74 4.61 -5.21
CA VAL A 19 -12.41 4.71 -6.53
C VAL A 19 -11.38 5.01 -7.61
N SER A 20 -10.51 5.99 -7.39
CA SER A 20 -9.40 6.32 -8.28
C SER A 20 -8.44 5.15 -8.44
N ALA A 21 -8.06 4.48 -7.35
CA ALA A 21 -7.19 3.31 -7.42
C ALA A 21 -7.81 2.16 -8.25
N ALA A 22 -9.10 1.89 -8.09
CA ALA A 22 -9.79 0.90 -8.90
C ALA A 22 -9.84 1.29 -10.38
N GLN A 23 -10.11 2.57 -10.69
CA GLN A 23 -10.11 3.05 -12.07
C GLN A 23 -8.70 3.00 -12.69
N ASP A 24 -7.64 3.27 -11.93
CA ASP A 24 -6.26 3.14 -12.40
C ASP A 24 -5.90 1.70 -12.75
N LEU A 25 -6.26 0.75 -11.88
CA LEU A 25 -6.05 -0.67 -12.14
C LEU A 25 -6.80 -1.12 -13.39
N ALA A 26 -8.07 -0.74 -13.52
CA ALA A 26 -8.85 -1.08 -14.69
C ALA A 26 -8.29 -0.44 -15.98
N PHE A 27 -7.83 0.81 -15.90
CA PHE A 27 -7.23 1.51 -17.03
C PHE A 27 -5.93 0.82 -17.47
N ALA A 28 -5.06 0.47 -16.51
CA ALA A 28 -3.83 -0.26 -16.77
C ALA A 28 -4.09 -1.68 -17.32
N GLN A 29 -5.12 -2.38 -16.86
CA GLN A 29 -5.52 -3.68 -17.40
C GLN A 29 -6.06 -3.57 -18.83
N ALA A 30 -6.80 -2.51 -19.13
CA ALA A 30 -7.42 -2.31 -20.44
C ALA A 30 -6.40 -1.86 -21.50
N LEU A 31 -5.52 -0.91 -21.17
CA LEU A 31 -4.62 -0.29 -22.14
C LEU A 31 -3.18 -0.82 -22.04
N GLY A 32 -2.74 -1.26 -20.87
CA GLY A 32 -1.33 -1.47 -20.55
C GLY A 32 -0.57 -0.14 -20.39
N PRO A 33 0.78 -0.18 -20.34
CA PRO A 33 1.60 1.02 -20.32
C PRO A 33 1.29 1.94 -21.51
N VAL A 34 1.05 3.23 -21.22
CA VAL A 34 0.84 4.29 -22.22
C VAL A 34 2.18 4.82 -22.70
N SER A 35 2.38 4.89 -24.01
CA SER A 35 3.61 5.37 -24.64
C SER A 35 3.49 6.84 -25.05
N SER A 36 2.32 7.25 -25.56
CA SER A 36 2.01 8.63 -25.93
C SER A 36 0.50 8.88 -25.92
N ALA A 37 0.12 10.17 -25.91
CA ALA A 37 -1.26 10.59 -26.06
C ALA A 37 -1.32 11.90 -26.86
N GLU A 38 -2.21 11.95 -27.84
CA GLU A 38 -2.54 13.15 -28.61
C GLU A 38 -3.90 13.69 -28.18
N TYR A 39 -4.05 15.02 -28.21
CA TYR A 39 -5.23 15.71 -27.69
C TYR A 39 -5.73 16.72 -28.71
N ASN A 40 -7.00 16.65 -29.06
CA ASN A 40 -7.68 17.62 -29.90
C ASN A 40 -8.79 18.29 -29.10
N PHE A 41 -8.56 19.53 -28.68
CA PHE A 41 -9.51 20.32 -27.91
C PHE A 41 -10.57 20.94 -28.83
N ALA A 42 -11.84 20.89 -28.42
CA ALA A 42 -12.89 21.70 -29.03
C ALA A 42 -12.66 23.19 -28.74
N ALA A 43 -13.41 24.06 -29.44
CA ALA A 43 -13.38 25.49 -29.19
C ALA A 43 -13.67 25.79 -27.71
N ASP A 44 -12.78 26.56 -27.08
CA ASP A 44 -12.75 26.71 -25.62
C ASP A 44 -13.34 28.05 -25.13
N ARG A 45 -13.91 28.81 -26.07
CA ARG A 45 -14.60 30.08 -25.85
C ARG A 45 -15.93 30.11 -26.58
N ASP A 46 -16.88 30.85 -26.03
CA ASP A 46 -18.16 31.11 -26.69
C ASP A 46 -18.02 32.17 -27.81
N GLY A 47 -19.12 32.43 -28.53
CA GLY A 47 -19.15 33.43 -29.61
C GLY A 47 -18.89 34.88 -29.15
N ALA A 48 -18.89 35.15 -27.84
CA ALA A 48 -18.54 36.42 -27.22
C ALA A 48 -17.10 36.44 -26.65
N GLY A 49 -16.36 35.32 -26.76
CA GLY A 49 -14.98 35.18 -26.31
C GLY A 49 -14.81 34.80 -24.84
N ALA A 50 -15.88 34.47 -24.12
CA ALA A 50 -15.83 34.03 -22.73
C ALA A 50 -15.40 32.55 -22.63
N PRO A 51 -14.58 32.16 -21.63
CA PRO A 51 -14.16 30.76 -21.46
C PRO A 51 -15.35 29.82 -21.24
N LEU A 52 -15.36 28.70 -21.96
CA LEU A 52 -16.36 27.64 -21.79
C LEU A 52 -15.90 26.63 -20.72
N PRO A 53 -16.80 26.21 -19.80
CA PRO A 53 -16.56 25.07 -18.95
C PRO A 53 -16.73 23.76 -19.74
N ASP A 54 -16.14 22.67 -19.22
CA ASP A 54 -16.36 21.30 -19.71
C ASP A 54 -16.04 21.12 -21.21
N VAL A 55 -14.98 21.77 -21.68
CA VAL A 55 -14.57 21.70 -23.09
C VAL A 55 -14.28 20.24 -23.48
N PRO A 56 -14.98 19.70 -24.50
CA PRO A 56 -14.71 18.36 -25.00
C PRO A 56 -13.30 18.24 -25.58
N VAL A 57 -12.68 17.09 -25.36
CA VAL A 57 -11.35 16.75 -25.88
C VAL A 57 -11.44 15.38 -26.54
N GLN A 58 -10.93 15.25 -27.76
CA GLN A 58 -10.68 13.93 -28.35
C GLN A 58 -9.25 13.50 -28.03
N LEU A 59 -9.10 12.28 -27.52
CA LEU A 59 -7.82 11.72 -27.12
C LEU A 59 -7.49 10.54 -28.03
N ARG A 60 -6.24 10.45 -28.46
CA ARG A 60 -5.69 9.27 -29.11
C ARG A 60 -4.52 8.77 -28.28
N ILE A 61 -4.69 7.64 -27.61
CA ILE A 61 -3.71 7.07 -26.69
C ILE A 61 -3.02 5.89 -27.38
N ASP A 62 -1.71 5.97 -27.53
CA ASP A 62 -0.87 4.82 -27.91
C ASP A 62 -0.44 4.10 -26.63
N ALA A 63 -0.81 2.82 -26.53
CA ALA A 63 -0.50 1.99 -25.39
C ALA A 63 -0.07 0.59 -25.83
N GLN A 64 0.42 -0.22 -24.88
CA GLN A 64 0.90 -1.58 -25.16
C GLN A 64 -0.11 -2.45 -25.91
N THR A 65 -1.41 -2.26 -25.67
CA THR A 65 -2.49 -3.02 -26.30
C THR A 65 -2.92 -2.49 -27.67
N GLY A 66 -2.34 -1.37 -28.12
CA GLY A 66 -2.67 -0.72 -29.39
C GLY A 66 -3.03 0.75 -29.22
N VAL A 67 -3.64 1.31 -30.26
CA VAL A 67 -4.10 2.70 -30.29
C VAL A 67 -5.57 2.78 -29.91
N HIS A 68 -5.90 3.67 -28.99
CA HIS A 68 -7.24 3.85 -28.43
C HIS A 68 -7.70 5.29 -28.63
N ASP A 69 -8.78 5.48 -29.39
CA ASP A 69 -9.44 6.78 -29.51
C ASP A 69 -10.51 6.88 -28.41
N LEU A 70 -10.35 7.85 -27.51
CA LEU A 70 -11.21 8.09 -26.34
C LEU A 70 -11.72 9.52 -26.33
N GLU A 71 -12.84 9.74 -25.66
CA GLU A 71 -13.32 11.08 -25.36
C GLU A 71 -12.77 11.56 -24.02
N GLY A 72 -12.80 12.87 -23.81
CA GLY A 72 -12.45 13.47 -22.54
C GLY A 72 -13.03 14.86 -22.37
N THR A 73 -12.79 15.43 -21.20
CA THR A 73 -13.33 16.74 -20.81
C THR A 73 -12.26 17.52 -20.07
N ARG A 74 -12.05 18.78 -20.47
CA ARG A 74 -11.16 19.70 -19.76
C ARG A 74 -11.77 20.06 -18.41
N LEU A 75 -11.06 19.76 -17.34
CA LEU A 75 -11.45 20.06 -15.96
C LEU A 75 -10.85 21.38 -15.46
N ALA A 76 -9.63 21.68 -15.88
CA ALA A 76 -8.90 22.85 -15.42
C ALA A 76 -7.82 23.26 -16.41
N VAL A 77 -7.37 24.51 -16.28
CA VAL A 77 -6.23 25.08 -16.99
C VAL A 77 -5.14 25.39 -15.97
N LEU A 78 -3.90 25.00 -16.28
CA LEU A 78 -2.70 25.24 -15.49
C LEU A 78 -1.79 26.21 -16.25
N ARG A 79 -1.56 27.39 -15.67
CA ARG A 79 -0.72 28.45 -16.24
C ARG A 79 0.12 29.08 -15.12
N ASP A 80 1.43 29.22 -15.32
CA ASP A 80 2.35 29.85 -14.36
C ASP A 80 2.22 29.30 -12.92
N GLY A 81 2.02 27.98 -12.80
CA GLY A 81 1.83 27.30 -11.51
C GLY A 81 0.47 27.56 -10.85
N GLN A 82 -0.49 28.15 -11.56
CA GLN A 82 -1.86 28.39 -11.10
C GLN A 82 -2.84 27.45 -11.80
N TRP A 83 -3.60 26.71 -11.01
CA TRP A 83 -4.71 25.84 -11.43
C TRP A 83 -6.01 26.63 -11.40
N THR A 84 -6.70 26.72 -12.54
CA THR A 84 -8.03 27.34 -12.65
C THR A 84 -9.05 26.31 -13.08
N TRP A 85 -10.05 26.07 -12.23
CA TRP A 85 -11.14 25.16 -12.56
C TRP A 85 -11.94 25.68 -13.76
N ALA A 86 -12.14 24.81 -14.75
CA ALA A 86 -12.80 25.08 -16.01
C ALA A 86 -13.89 24.02 -16.29
N THR A 87 -14.59 23.59 -15.24
CA THR A 87 -15.64 22.56 -15.27
C THR A 87 -16.84 22.98 -14.43
N SER A 88 -18.04 22.61 -14.86
CA SER A 88 -19.25 22.78 -14.05
C SER A 88 -19.39 21.71 -12.96
N MET A 89 -18.58 20.65 -12.98
CA MET A 89 -18.69 19.53 -12.04
C MET A 89 -18.32 19.90 -10.59
N THR A 90 -17.60 21.00 -10.39
CA THR A 90 -17.33 21.54 -9.05
C THR A 90 -18.40 22.54 -8.60
N ALA A 91 -19.36 22.90 -9.47
CA ALA A 91 -20.43 23.83 -9.10
C ALA A 91 -21.31 23.23 -7.99
N GLY A 92 -21.52 24.02 -6.93
CA GLY A 92 -22.31 23.60 -5.77
C GLY A 92 -21.50 22.89 -4.68
N LEU A 93 -20.22 22.58 -4.91
CA LEU A 93 -19.31 22.16 -3.83
C LEU A 93 -18.92 23.39 -3.00
N THR A 94 -18.91 23.23 -1.68
CA THR A 94 -18.57 24.31 -0.73
C THR A 94 -17.09 24.35 -0.36
N VAL A 95 -16.29 23.45 -0.93
CA VAL A 95 -14.84 23.33 -0.71
C VAL A 95 -14.12 24.45 -1.46
N PRO A 96 -13.49 25.43 -0.77
CA PRO A 96 -12.91 26.61 -1.42
C PRO A 96 -11.91 26.29 -2.53
N GLU A 97 -11.07 25.27 -2.32
CA GLU A 97 -10.02 24.84 -3.24
C GLU A 97 -10.55 24.27 -4.57
N LEU A 98 -11.85 23.95 -4.64
CA LEU A 98 -12.51 23.44 -5.86
C LEU A 98 -13.14 24.55 -6.71
N SER A 99 -12.85 25.80 -6.39
CA SER A 99 -13.38 26.97 -7.08
C SER A 99 -12.28 27.97 -7.44
N GLY A 100 -12.51 28.73 -8.52
CA GLY A 100 -11.61 29.79 -8.97
C GLY A 100 -10.20 29.30 -9.32
N THR A 101 -9.24 30.18 -9.08
CA THR A 101 -7.81 29.96 -9.33
C THR A 101 -7.09 29.66 -8.01
N GLN A 102 -6.27 28.62 -8.01
CA GLN A 102 -5.52 28.11 -6.85
C GLN A 102 -4.07 27.85 -7.23
N PRO A 103 -3.09 27.96 -6.31
CA PRO A 103 -1.76 27.44 -6.55
C PRO A 103 -1.81 25.95 -6.86
N TYR A 104 -1.14 25.52 -7.92
CA TYR A 104 -1.10 24.11 -8.31
C TYR A 104 -0.50 23.26 -7.19
N SER A 105 -1.15 22.13 -6.92
CA SER A 105 -0.59 21.07 -6.11
C SER A 105 -1.10 19.71 -6.62
N PRO A 106 -0.36 18.61 -6.38
CA PRO A 106 -0.83 17.26 -6.68
C PRO A 106 -2.18 16.93 -6.03
N LYS A 107 -2.53 17.58 -4.92
CA LYS A 107 -3.84 17.45 -4.27
C LYS A 107 -4.98 17.95 -5.14
N LEU A 108 -4.79 19.02 -5.92
CA LEU A 108 -5.83 19.50 -6.84
C LEU A 108 -6.06 18.52 -7.99
N LEU A 109 -4.99 17.89 -8.50
CA LEU A 109 -5.11 16.83 -9.49
C LEU A 109 -5.87 15.62 -8.93
N ALA A 110 -5.53 15.16 -7.71
CA ALA A 110 -6.26 14.07 -7.05
C ALA A 110 -7.73 14.42 -6.74
N ALA A 111 -8.01 15.67 -6.38
CA ALA A 111 -9.38 16.15 -6.21
C ALA A 111 -10.14 16.17 -7.53
N ALA A 112 -9.50 16.59 -8.63
CA ALA A 112 -10.10 16.55 -9.97
C ALA A 112 -10.49 15.14 -10.37
N ARG A 113 -9.64 14.15 -10.08
CA ARG A 113 -9.97 12.73 -10.26
C ARG A 113 -11.19 12.31 -9.45
N THR A 114 -11.32 12.77 -8.21
CA THR A 114 -12.48 12.48 -7.37
C THR A 114 -13.77 13.06 -7.96
N VAL A 115 -13.73 14.33 -8.40
CA VAL A 115 -14.87 15.04 -9.00
C VAL A 115 -15.43 14.28 -10.21
N VAL A 116 -14.57 13.62 -10.99
CA VAL A 116 -14.99 12.83 -12.16
C VAL A 116 -15.25 11.34 -11.85
N GLY A 117 -15.42 10.96 -10.59
CA GLY A 117 -15.72 9.58 -10.20
C GLY A 117 -14.53 8.63 -10.38
N GLY A 118 -13.32 9.12 -10.13
CA GLY A 118 -12.07 8.36 -10.12
C GLY A 118 -11.39 8.19 -11.47
N SER A 119 -12.01 8.62 -12.58
CA SER A 119 -11.44 8.48 -13.92
C SER A 119 -10.02 9.06 -14.00
N PRO A 120 -9.14 8.50 -14.86
CA PRO A 120 -7.83 9.06 -15.11
C PRO A 120 -7.93 10.52 -15.56
N VAL A 121 -7.05 11.36 -15.01
CA VAL A 121 -6.90 12.76 -15.43
C VAL A 121 -5.48 12.93 -15.92
N LEU A 122 -5.34 13.32 -17.19
CA LEU A 122 -4.06 13.53 -17.86
C LEU A 122 -3.77 15.03 -17.96
N ILE A 123 -2.48 15.39 -17.90
CA ILE A 123 -2.04 16.77 -18.17
C ILE A 123 -1.62 16.85 -19.64
N ALA A 124 -2.24 17.76 -20.38
CA ALA A 124 -2.02 17.95 -21.81
C ALA A 124 -1.63 19.40 -22.11
N GLU A 125 -0.85 19.61 -23.16
CA GLU A 125 -0.61 20.96 -23.69
C GLU A 125 -1.87 21.47 -24.40
N GLN A 126 -2.26 22.71 -24.10
CA GLN A 126 -3.34 23.42 -24.77
C GLN A 126 -2.88 24.86 -25.06
N ASP A 127 -2.54 25.13 -26.31
CA ASP A 127 -1.98 26.41 -26.77
C ASP A 127 -0.75 26.84 -25.95
N ASP A 128 -0.86 27.91 -25.16
CA ASP A 128 0.19 28.47 -24.31
C ASP A 128 0.02 28.10 -22.81
N ALA A 129 -0.79 27.07 -22.52
CA ALA A 129 -1.02 26.56 -21.17
C ALA A 129 -1.06 25.02 -21.13
N LEU A 130 -1.16 24.48 -19.92
CA LEU A 130 -1.48 23.07 -19.70
C LEU A 130 -2.98 22.94 -19.33
N ALA A 131 -3.57 21.80 -19.63
CA ALA A 131 -4.95 21.46 -19.30
C ALA A 131 -5.00 20.12 -18.57
N ALA A 132 -5.81 20.05 -17.52
CA ALA A 132 -6.17 18.78 -16.89
C ALA A 132 -7.39 18.20 -17.60
N VAL A 133 -7.23 17.04 -18.23
CA VAL A 133 -8.24 16.39 -19.07
C VAL A 133 -8.68 15.09 -18.41
N ALA A 134 -9.95 15.01 -18.01
CA ALA A 134 -10.55 13.74 -17.60
C ALA A 134 -10.75 12.87 -18.83
N VAL A 135 -10.24 11.64 -18.78
CA VAL A 135 -10.51 10.63 -19.79
C VAL A 135 -11.88 10.03 -19.51
N ALA A 136 -12.75 9.97 -20.52
CA ALA A 136 -14.06 9.32 -20.44
C ALA A 136 -13.89 7.78 -20.40
N PHE A 137 -13.38 7.30 -19.28
CA PHE A 137 -13.12 5.90 -19.02
C PHE A 137 -13.86 5.46 -17.76
N ARG A 138 -14.54 4.31 -17.86
CA ARG A 138 -15.21 3.63 -16.76
C ARG A 138 -14.79 2.17 -16.75
N GLY A 139 -13.76 1.90 -15.96
CA GLY A 139 -13.30 0.55 -15.70
C GLY A 139 -14.31 -0.28 -14.91
N ASN A 140 -14.39 -1.56 -15.21
CA ASN A 140 -15.20 -2.54 -14.49
C ASN A 140 -14.35 -3.78 -14.15
N GLY A 141 -14.87 -4.66 -13.28
CA GLY A 141 -14.27 -5.97 -13.04
C GLY A 141 -13.04 -6.01 -12.12
N VAL A 142 -12.59 -4.88 -11.56
CA VAL A 142 -11.49 -4.89 -10.58
C VAL A 142 -11.94 -5.55 -9.28
N PRO A 143 -11.25 -6.60 -8.80
CA PRO A 143 -11.55 -7.22 -7.53
C PRO A 143 -11.43 -6.24 -6.37
N LEU A 144 -12.33 -6.36 -5.38
CA LEU A 144 -12.34 -5.47 -4.22
C LEU A 144 -10.99 -5.46 -3.47
N SER A 145 -10.37 -6.62 -3.30
CA SER A 145 -9.07 -6.73 -2.62
C SER A 145 -7.97 -5.96 -3.35
N GLU A 146 -7.98 -5.95 -4.68
CA GLU A 146 -7.02 -5.20 -5.50
C GLU A 146 -7.27 -3.70 -5.41
N ALA A 147 -8.54 -3.27 -5.49
CA ALA A 147 -8.92 -1.86 -5.34
C ALA A 147 -8.51 -1.29 -3.97
N ILE A 148 -8.82 -2.03 -2.88
CA ILE A 148 -8.42 -1.62 -1.53
C ILE A 148 -6.91 -1.64 -1.39
N ALA A 149 -6.21 -2.68 -1.87
CA ALA A 149 -4.75 -2.76 -1.78
C ALA A 149 -4.06 -1.61 -2.54
N ALA A 150 -4.55 -1.23 -3.72
CA ALA A 150 -4.01 -0.12 -4.49
C ALA A 150 -4.32 1.25 -3.86
N GLY A 151 -5.50 1.42 -3.24
CA GLY A 151 -5.83 2.64 -2.51
C GLY A 151 -5.05 2.77 -1.21
N LEU A 152 -4.91 1.69 -0.41
CA LEU A 152 -4.08 1.69 0.79
C LEU A 152 -2.60 1.95 0.49
N ALA A 153 -2.14 1.58 -0.71
CA ALA A 153 -0.79 1.91 -1.17
C ALA A 153 -0.55 3.43 -1.34
N GLN A 154 -1.62 4.21 -1.49
CA GLN A 154 -1.60 5.66 -1.64
C GLN A 154 -2.07 6.39 -0.37
N SER A 155 -2.52 5.64 0.64
CA SER A 155 -3.05 6.21 1.88
C SER A 155 -1.95 6.83 2.74
N THR A 156 -2.24 8.01 3.30
CA THR A 156 -1.37 8.69 4.27
C THR A 156 -1.99 8.60 5.67
N PRO A 157 -1.24 8.80 6.76
CA PRO A 157 -1.82 8.81 8.11
C PRO A 157 -2.98 9.81 8.31
N ALA A 158 -3.04 10.87 7.50
CA ALA A 158 -4.10 11.87 7.55
C ALA A 158 -5.36 11.48 6.76
N THR A 159 -5.32 10.40 5.98
CA THR A 159 -6.43 9.97 5.14
C THR A 159 -7.53 9.31 5.98
N ASP A 160 -8.77 9.77 5.82
CA ASP A 160 -9.95 9.10 6.38
C ASP A 160 -10.35 7.90 5.51
N GLU A 161 -9.80 6.73 5.82
CA GLU A 161 -10.04 5.51 5.06
C GLU A 161 -11.44 4.95 5.27
N ARG A 162 -12.13 5.33 6.36
CA ARG A 162 -13.55 4.98 6.57
C ARG A 162 -14.42 5.72 5.57
N ARG A 163 -14.25 7.03 5.48
CA ARG A 163 -14.93 7.87 4.49
C ARG A 163 -14.65 7.39 3.07
N ALA A 164 -13.38 7.10 2.77
CA ALA A 164 -12.97 6.56 1.48
C ALA A 164 -13.70 5.25 1.11
N LEU A 165 -13.83 4.34 2.07
CA LEU A 165 -14.48 3.04 1.86
C LEU A 165 -16.00 3.19 1.65
N GLU A 166 -16.63 4.11 2.39
CA GLU A 166 -18.04 4.47 2.21
C GLU A 166 -18.29 5.10 0.83
N ALA A 167 -17.43 6.02 0.38
CA ALA A 167 -17.48 6.62 -0.94
C ALA A 167 -17.34 5.56 -2.05
N TYR A 168 -16.40 4.62 -1.89
CA TYR A 168 -16.22 3.51 -2.82
C TYR A 168 -17.45 2.60 -2.90
N ALA A 169 -18.02 2.21 -1.75
CA ALA A 169 -19.23 1.39 -1.71
C ALA A 169 -20.41 2.08 -2.40
N GLN A 170 -20.56 3.40 -2.19
CA GLN A 170 -21.60 4.19 -2.86
C GLN A 170 -21.36 4.31 -4.37
N ALA A 171 -20.12 4.56 -4.80
CA ALA A 171 -19.79 4.75 -6.21
C ALA A 171 -19.91 3.46 -7.03
N THR A 172 -19.56 2.32 -6.44
CA THR A 172 -19.54 1.02 -7.14
C THR A 172 -20.79 0.18 -6.91
N GLY A 173 -21.59 0.51 -5.89
CA GLY A 173 -22.68 -0.35 -5.41
C GLY A 173 -22.20 -1.66 -4.78
N GLN A 174 -20.89 -1.85 -4.59
CA GLN A 174 -20.33 -3.05 -3.98
C GLN A 174 -20.46 -3.00 -2.46
N GLN A 175 -20.96 -4.09 -1.87
CA GLN A 175 -20.97 -4.26 -0.42
C GLN A 175 -19.56 -4.65 0.05
N ILE A 176 -19.05 -3.93 1.05
CA ILE A 176 -17.78 -4.28 1.68
C ILE A 176 -18.05 -5.25 2.83
N PRO A 177 -17.52 -6.48 2.79
CA PRO A 177 -17.78 -7.47 3.82
C PRO A 177 -17.03 -7.12 5.12
N ALA A 178 -17.77 -6.94 6.21
CA ALA A 178 -17.26 -6.79 7.58
C ALA A 178 -16.00 -5.89 7.71
N PRO A 179 -16.03 -4.62 7.26
CA PRO A 179 -14.90 -3.72 7.41
C PRO A 179 -14.67 -3.41 8.89
N ARG A 180 -13.41 -3.42 9.31
CA ARG A 180 -12.95 -3.15 10.67
C ARG A 180 -12.06 -1.92 10.68
N PHE A 181 -12.22 -1.07 11.69
CA PHE A 181 -11.50 0.20 11.78
C PHE A 181 -10.93 0.44 13.17
N ASP A 182 -9.79 1.14 13.20
CA ASP A 182 -9.25 1.83 14.37
C ASP A 182 -9.33 3.34 14.10
N GLY A 183 -10.28 4.02 14.74
CA GLY A 183 -10.68 5.37 14.34
C GLY A 183 -11.13 5.42 12.88
N THR A 184 -10.45 6.22 12.05
CA THR A 184 -10.69 6.34 10.60
C THR A 184 -9.85 5.37 9.77
N ARG A 185 -8.94 4.60 10.38
CA ARG A 185 -8.01 3.70 9.69
C ARG A 185 -8.61 2.32 9.53
N LEU A 186 -8.62 1.80 8.31
CA LEU A 186 -9.02 0.44 7.99
C LEU A 186 -8.00 -0.54 8.56
N THR A 187 -8.43 -1.50 9.37
CA THR A 187 -7.57 -2.56 9.92
C THR A 187 -7.81 -3.89 9.23
N GLY A 188 -9.02 -4.12 8.69
CA GLY A 188 -9.25 -5.25 7.80
C GLY A 188 -10.66 -5.34 7.23
N TRP A 189 -10.87 -6.33 6.36
CA TRP A 189 -12.16 -6.60 5.72
C TRP A 189 -12.25 -8.06 5.25
N GLY A 190 -13.47 -8.57 5.03
CA GLY A 190 -13.75 -9.85 4.38
C GLY A 190 -13.46 -11.09 5.21
N SER A 191 -12.21 -11.26 5.66
CA SER A 191 -11.80 -12.43 6.44
C SER A 191 -12.06 -12.25 7.93
N SER A 192 -12.38 -13.34 8.61
CA SER A 192 -12.34 -13.39 10.08
C SER A 192 -10.90 -13.35 10.61
N LEU A 193 -9.90 -13.71 9.79
CA LEU A 193 -8.50 -13.62 10.16
C LEU A 193 -8.09 -12.16 10.38
N THR A 194 -7.44 -11.89 11.50
CA THR A 194 -6.93 -10.57 11.87
C THR A 194 -5.40 -10.54 11.93
N LEU A 195 -4.80 -9.37 12.01
CA LEU A 195 -3.36 -9.26 12.30
C LEU A 195 -3.00 -9.89 13.66
N ALA A 196 -3.85 -9.73 14.67
CA ALA A 196 -3.64 -10.31 15.99
C ALA A 196 -3.63 -11.85 15.96
N ASP A 197 -4.51 -12.44 15.15
CA ASP A 197 -4.52 -13.88 14.91
C ASP A 197 -3.19 -14.39 14.32
N VAL A 198 -2.69 -13.71 13.28
CA VAL A 198 -1.42 -14.08 12.62
C VAL A 198 -0.24 -13.93 13.59
N ARG A 199 -0.25 -12.89 14.43
CA ARG A 199 0.76 -12.71 15.49
C ARG A 199 0.68 -13.79 16.55
N ALA A 200 -0.52 -14.17 16.97
CA ALA A 200 -0.73 -15.24 17.94
C ALA A 200 -0.13 -16.55 17.40
N ASP A 201 -0.39 -16.88 16.13
CA ASP A 201 0.16 -18.07 15.47
C ASP A 201 1.70 -18.06 15.44
N ALA A 202 2.31 -16.88 15.36
CA ALA A 202 3.76 -16.73 15.28
C ALA A 202 4.47 -16.75 16.65
N HIS A 203 3.78 -16.33 17.73
CA HIS A 203 4.42 -15.82 18.94
C HIS A 203 5.45 -16.78 19.55
N TYR A 204 5.02 -17.99 19.92
CA TYR A 204 5.88 -18.93 20.64
C TYR A 204 6.97 -19.54 19.76
N LEU A 205 6.69 -19.81 18.49
CA LEU A 205 7.69 -20.37 17.59
C LEU A 205 8.78 -19.34 17.25
N ALA A 206 8.40 -18.08 17.08
CA ALA A 206 9.34 -16.98 16.95
C ALA A 206 10.22 -16.84 18.20
N ALA A 207 9.63 -16.92 19.40
CA ALA A 207 10.38 -16.87 20.66
C ALA A 207 11.38 -18.03 20.78
N GLU A 208 10.98 -19.26 20.44
CA GLU A 208 11.88 -20.42 20.48
C GLU A 208 13.05 -20.27 19.50
N HIS A 209 12.79 -19.83 18.26
CA HIS A 209 13.84 -19.54 17.29
C HIS A 209 14.79 -18.46 17.78
N GLN A 210 14.27 -17.37 18.36
CA GLN A 210 15.10 -16.30 18.89
C GLN A 210 16.01 -16.80 20.02
N PHE A 211 15.46 -17.52 21.01
CA PHE A 211 16.28 -18.09 22.09
C PHE A 211 17.34 -19.07 21.59
N PHE A 212 16.99 -19.91 20.61
CA PHE A 212 17.94 -20.84 20.02
C PHE A 212 19.09 -20.11 19.34
N VAL A 213 18.79 -19.09 18.53
CA VAL A 213 19.80 -18.32 17.81
C VAL A 213 20.70 -17.54 18.77
N ASP A 214 20.11 -16.86 19.75
CA ASP A 214 20.88 -16.09 20.74
C ASP A 214 21.81 -16.97 21.57
N ALA A 215 21.38 -18.18 21.92
CA ALA A 215 22.19 -19.13 22.67
C ALA A 215 23.27 -19.80 21.80
N ARG A 216 22.94 -20.16 20.55
CA ARG A 216 23.83 -20.95 19.68
C ARG A 216 24.86 -20.09 18.94
N PHE A 217 24.47 -18.88 18.57
CA PHE A 217 25.27 -17.94 17.78
C PHE A 217 25.38 -16.57 18.48
N PRO A 218 25.92 -16.52 19.71
CA PRO A 218 26.07 -15.27 20.43
C PRO A 218 26.95 -14.31 19.63
N HIS A 219 26.54 -13.05 19.55
CA HIS A 219 27.24 -11.99 18.79
C HIS A 219 27.44 -12.31 17.30
N ALA A 220 26.52 -13.07 16.69
CA ALA A 220 26.55 -13.32 15.26
C ALA A 220 26.61 -12.01 14.46
N GLN A 221 27.53 -11.95 13.50
CA GLN A 221 27.59 -10.89 12.51
C GLN A 221 26.96 -11.38 11.22
N VAL A 222 26.07 -10.58 10.64
CA VAL A 222 25.37 -10.89 9.40
C VAL A 222 25.77 -9.90 8.33
N SER A 223 26.34 -10.42 7.24
CA SER A 223 26.77 -9.64 6.08
C SER A 223 25.87 -9.96 4.89
N PRO A 224 24.82 -9.15 4.64
CA PRO A 224 23.86 -9.42 3.57
C PRO A 224 24.43 -9.09 2.19
N ARG A 225 24.06 -9.92 1.21
CA ARG A 225 24.28 -9.74 -0.22
C ARG A 225 22.92 -9.54 -0.89
N LEU A 226 22.48 -8.29 -0.91
CA LEU A 226 21.11 -7.91 -1.31
C LEU A 226 20.70 -8.43 -2.68
N LEU A 227 21.62 -8.38 -3.66
CA LEU A 227 21.37 -8.83 -5.03
C LEU A 227 21.13 -10.34 -5.13
N GLU A 228 21.66 -11.12 -4.19
CA GLU A 228 21.55 -12.58 -4.15
C GLU A 228 20.43 -13.06 -3.21
N GLY A 229 19.88 -12.19 -2.36
CA GLY A 229 18.95 -12.59 -1.30
C GLY A 229 19.60 -13.56 -0.30
N ARG A 230 20.90 -13.41 -0.05
CA ARG A 230 21.71 -14.26 0.82
C ARG A 230 22.48 -13.44 1.84
N ALA A 231 22.94 -14.09 2.90
CA ALA A 231 23.86 -13.47 3.86
C ALA A 231 24.90 -14.49 4.34
N THR A 232 26.10 -14.00 4.59
CA THR A 232 27.10 -14.74 5.36
C THR A 232 26.86 -14.45 6.83
N VAL A 233 26.66 -15.49 7.64
CA VAL A 233 26.51 -15.41 9.09
C VAL A 233 27.79 -15.90 9.74
N SER A 234 28.43 -15.05 10.54
CA SER A 234 29.70 -15.34 11.22
C SER A 234 29.52 -15.31 12.73
N ALA A 235 29.83 -16.40 13.43
CA ALA A 235 29.75 -16.49 14.89
C ALA A 235 30.84 -17.43 15.43
N GLY A 236 31.55 -17.02 16.48
CA GLY A 236 32.52 -17.87 17.18
C GLY A 236 33.64 -18.44 16.29
N GLY A 237 34.09 -17.71 15.27
CA GLY A 237 35.12 -18.16 14.33
C GLY A 237 34.64 -19.10 13.23
N HIS A 238 33.34 -19.41 13.18
CA HIS A 238 32.71 -20.16 12.11
C HIS A 238 31.83 -19.23 11.26
N ALA A 239 31.73 -19.52 9.97
CA ALA A 239 30.84 -18.83 9.06
C ALA A 239 30.00 -19.84 8.27
N PHE A 240 28.75 -19.48 7.99
CA PHE A 240 27.86 -20.23 7.12
C PHE A 240 27.01 -19.29 6.26
N GLU A 241 26.50 -19.83 5.17
CA GLU A 241 25.61 -19.12 4.26
C GLU A 241 24.16 -19.34 4.64
N ALA A 242 23.37 -18.27 4.59
CA ALA A 242 21.94 -18.28 4.82
C ALA A 242 21.19 -17.63 3.65
N VAL A 243 19.98 -18.13 3.37
CA VAL A 243 18.98 -17.36 2.64
C VAL A 243 18.57 -16.19 3.54
N ALA A 244 18.53 -14.98 2.99
CA ALA A 244 18.31 -13.75 3.74
C ALA A 244 17.47 -12.74 2.94
N PRO A 245 16.18 -13.02 2.70
CA PRO A 245 15.27 -12.02 2.18
C PRO A 245 15.18 -10.81 3.11
N VAL A 246 15.08 -9.63 2.48
CA VAL A 246 14.74 -8.40 3.20
C VAL A 246 13.23 -8.40 3.43
N LEU A 247 12.83 -8.22 4.68
CA LEU A 247 11.43 -8.08 5.06
C LEU A 247 10.97 -6.63 4.95
N ALA A 248 11.77 -5.73 5.54
CA ALA A 248 11.53 -4.30 5.59
C ALA A 248 12.85 -3.54 5.78
N THR A 249 12.83 -2.25 5.49
CA THR A 249 13.86 -1.30 5.85
C THR A 249 13.28 -0.30 6.83
N ILE A 250 14.13 0.20 7.73
CA ILE A 250 13.82 1.29 8.64
C ILE A 250 14.83 2.38 8.37
N THR A 251 14.39 3.49 7.78
CA THR A 251 15.21 4.67 7.55
C THR A 251 14.68 5.79 8.44
N ASP A 252 15.55 6.33 9.30
CA ASP A 252 15.20 7.26 10.37
C ASP A 252 14.12 6.69 11.31
N ASP A 253 12.84 7.05 11.12
CA ASP A 253 11.69 6.54 11.88
C ASP A 253 10.58 5.98 10.98
N THR A 254 10.91 5.65 9.73
CA THR A 254 9.95 5.12 8.75
C THR A 254 10.25 3.66 8.48
N TRP A 255 9.31 2.79 8.85
CA TRP A 255 9.26 1.41 8.38
C TRP A 255 8.75 1.42 6.94
N THR A 256 9.52 0.84 6.03
CA THR A 256 9.12 0.57 4.65
C THR A 256 9.16 -0.93 4.41
N TRP A 257 8.04 -1.53 4.00
CA TRP A 257 8.07 -2.93 3.58
C TRP A 257 9.00 -3.10 2.38
N ALA A 258 9.78 -4.18 2.34
CA ALA A 258 10.74 -4.36 1.25
C ALA A 258 10.06 -4.47 -0.14
N TRP A 259 8.79 -4.89 -0.20
CA TRP A 259 8.04 -4.88 -1.46
C TRP A 259 7.77 -3.48 -2.02
N ALA A 260 7.85 -2.45 -1.17
CA ALA A 260 7.59 -1.06 -1.48
C ALA A 260 8.84 -0.17 -1.48
N ASP A 261 9.99 -0.71 -1.06
CA ASP A 261 11.25 0.03 -1.08
C ASP A 261 11.83 0.01 -2.51
N GLU A 262 11.91 1.18 -3.14
CA GLU A 262 12.40 1.32 -4.51
C GLU A 262 13.93 1.27 -4.61
N GLU A 263 14.64 1.51 -3.50
CA GLU A 263 16.10 1.43 -3.43
C GLU A 263 16.59 -0.03 -3.42
N LEU A 264 15.71 -0.98 -3.08
CA LEU A 264 16.02 -2.40 -3.11
C LEU A 264 15.87 -3.00 -4.51
N ALA A 265 16.88 -3.76 -4.93
CA ALA A 265 16.82 -4.52 -6.17
C ALA A 265 15.66 -5.54 -6.17
N PRO A 266 15.00 -5.82 -7.32
CA PRO A 266 13.84 -6.72 -7.39
C PRO A 266 13.97 -8.07 -6.66
N PRO A 267 15.11 -8.79 -6.71
CA PRO A 267 15.26 -10.05 -5.97
C PRO A 267 15.07 -9.90 -4.44
N ALA A 268 15.57 -8.81 -3.85
CA ALA A 268 15.49 -8.55 -2.42
C ALA A 268 14.04 -8.29 -1.94
N ARG A 269 13.16 -7.86 -2.85
CA ARG A 269 11.77 -7.46 -2.55
C ARG A 269 10.77 -8.63 -2.62
N ARG A 270 11.16 -9.74 -3.26
CA ARG A 270 10.25 -10.82 -3.66
C ARG A 270 9.57 -11.52 -2.47
N ALA A 271 10.30 -11.72 -1.37
CA ALA A 271 9.72 -12.39 -0.21
C ALA A 271 8.64 -11.51 0.45
N ALA A 272 8.92 -10.23 0.68
CA ALA A 272 7.95 -9.30 1.24
C ALA A 272 6.71 -9.12 0.35
N ALA A 273 6.81 -9.34 -0.96
CA ALA A 273 5.64 -9.31 -1.84
C ALA A 273 4.59 -10.40 -1.48
N ASN A 274 5.01 -11.53 -0.91
CA ASN A 274 4.08 -12.54 -0.40
C ASN A 274 3.31 -12.05 0.83
N VAL A 275 3.91 -11.20 1.68
CA VAL A 275 3.22 -10.55 2.81
C VAL A 275 2.14 -9.60 2.30
N ARG A 276 2.45 -8.81 1.27
CA ARG A 276 1.46 -7.94 0.60
C ARG A 276 0.31 -8.77 0.02
N ARG A 277 0.61 -9.85 -0.71
CA ARG A 277 -0.42 -10.73 -1.29
C ARG A 277 -1.30 -11.34 -0.20
N PHE A 278 -0.69 -11.87 0.86
CA PHE A 278 -1.43 -12.39 2.01
C PHE A 278 -2.35 -11.34 2.63
N GLY A 279 -1.87 -10.10 2.77
CA GLY A 279 -2.68 -8.97 3.22
C GLY A 279 -3.89 -8.69 2.34
N ALA A 280 -3.75 -8.79 1.02
CA ALA A 280 -4.86 -8.59 0.08
C ALA A 280 -5.86 -9.75 0.12
N ASP A 281 -5.37 -10.99 0.20
CA ASP A 281 -6.19 -12.20 0.22
C ASP A 281 -7.01 -12.32 1.52
N HIS A 282 -6.42 -11.93 2.65
CA HIS A 282 -7.04 -12.02 3.98
C HIS A 282 -7.59 -10.69 4.50
N GLY A 283 -7.49 -9.61 3.72
CA GLY A 283 -7.95 -8.28 4.12
C GLY A 283 -7.30 -7.77 5.40
N ILE A 284 -5.97 -7.84 5.48
CA ILE A 284 -5.16 -7.28 6.57
C ILE A 284 -4.48 -6.01 6.06
N ALA A 285 -5.02 -4.86 6.43
CA ALA A 285 -4.69 -3.57 5.82
C ALA A 285 -3.22 -3.14 6.06
N ASP A 286 -2.65 -3.44 7.23
CA ASP A 286 -1.29 -3.00 7.59
C ASP A 286 -0.17 -3.66 6.75
N PHE A 287 -0.46 -4.77 6.08
CA PHE A 287 0.46 -5.38 5.11
C PHE A 287 0.46 -4.71 3.73
N LEU A 288 -0.50 -3.82 3.49
CA LEU A 288 -0.73 -3.20 2.18
C LEU A 288 -0.31 -1.74 2.12
N ARG A 289 -0.01 -1.15 3.28
CA ARG A 289 0.56 0.20 3.37
C ARG A 289 2.07 0.11 3.17
N PRO A 290 2.65 0.77 2.15
CA PRO A 290 4.08 0.79 1.87
C PRO A 290 4.93 1.13 3.07
N GLN A 291 4.48 2.16 3.79
CA GLN A 291 5.21 2.82 4.85
C GLN A 291 4.34 3.06 6.07
N LEU A 292 4.97 2.96 7.24
CA LEU A 292 4.37 3.18 8.56
C LEU A 292 5.42 3.85 9.46
N PRO A 293 5.04 4.63 10.48
CA PRO A 293 5.95 4.98 11.55
C PRO A 293 6.55 3.72 12.18
N ALA A 294 7.87 3.68 12.39
CA ALA A 294 8.56 2.48 12.85
C ALA A 294 8.03 2.02 14.22
N ALA A 295 7.79 2.97 15.14
CA ALA A 295 7.17 2.70 16.43
C ALA A 295 5.82 1.94 16.30
N ARG A 296 4.97 2.35 15.33
CA ARG A 296 3.69 1.69 15.08
C ARG A 296 3.89 0.29 14.48
N ALA A 297 4.84 0.12 13.56
CA ALA A 297 5.14 -1.19 13.00
C ALA A 297 5.62 -2.20 14.06
N PHE A 298 6.41 -1.73 15.04
CA PHE A 298 6.84 -2.53 16.19
C PHE A 298 5.68 -2.86 17.14
N GLU A 299 4.84 -1.89 17.48
CA GLU A 299 3.65 -2.10 18.31
C GLU A 299 2.70 -3.15 17.69
N LEU A 300 2.49 -3.03 16.38
CA LEU A 300 1.72 -3.97 15.57
C LEU A 300 2.42 -5.32 15.38
N GLY A 301 3.68 -5.48 15.76
CA GLY A 301 4.43 -6.72 15.62
C GLY A 301 4.54 -7.22 14.18
N LEU A 302 4.66 -6.30 13.21
CA LEU A 302 4.59 -6.64 11.78
C LEU A 302 5.69 -7.62 11.34
N ALA A 303 6.90 -7.49 11.91
CA ALA A 303 7.99 -8.42 11.64
C ALA A 303 7.63 -9.86 12.03
N GLN A 304 7.07 -10.02 13.24
CA GLN A 304 6.67 -11.31 13.78
C GLN A 304 5.46 -11.88 13.01
N ALA A 305 4.49 -11.04 12.63
CA ALA A 305 3.34 -11.46 11.84
C ALA A 305 3.72 -11.96 10.44
N ALA A 306 4.83 -11.49 9.87
CA ALA A 306 5.31 -11.97 8.58
C ALA A 306 5.96 -13.36 8.63
N MET A 307 6.47 -13.78 9.79
CA MET A 307 7.17 -15.07 9.94
C MET A 307 6.32 -16.29 9.53
N PRO A 308 5.07 -16.47 10.01
CA PRO A 308 4.24 -17.61 9.59
C PRO A 308 3.80 -17.53 8.12
N ILE A 309 3.76 -16.33 7.53
CA ILE A 309 3.42 -16.15 6.11
C ILE A 309 4.58 -16.62 5.24
N LEU A 310 5.81 -16.31 5.65
CA LEU A 310 7.03 -16.60 4.90
C LEU A 310 7.66 -17.95 5.28
N GLN A 311 7.23 -18.55 6.39
CA GLN A 311 7.83 -19.75 6.98
C GLN A 311 9.33 -19.56 7.31
N LEU A 312 9.69 -18.36 7.76
CA LEU A 312 11.05 -17.98 8.15
C LEU A 312 10.98 -17.34 9.54
N TRP A 313 11.78 -17.85 10.47
CA TRP A 313 11.56 -17.63 11.90
C TRP A 313 12.72 -16.92 12.62
N THR A 314 13.84 -16.69 11.93
CA THR A 314 15.00 -16.00 12.50
C THR A 314 15.06 -14.58 11.97
N LEU A 315 14.73 -13.57 12.78
CA LEU A 315 14.79 -12.16 12.40
C LEU A 315 16.11 -11.55 12.86
N VAL A 316 16.82 -10.87 11.95
CA VAL A 316 18.04 -10.14 12.28
C VAL A 316 18.00 -8.73 11.71
N PRO A 317 18.16 -7.68 12.55
CA PRO A 317 18.40 -6.32 12.08
C PRO A 317 19.87 -6.16 11.64
N VAL A 318 20.09 -5.53 10.48
CA VAL A 318 21.43 -5.24 9.95
C VAL A 318 21.49 -3.79 9.48
N ALA A 319 22.51 -3.04 9.91
CA ALA A 319 22.75 -1.69 9.39
C ALA A 319 23.16 -1.78 7.92
N LEU A 320 22.37 -1.17 7.02
CA LEU A 320 22.66 -1.06 5.59
C LEU A 320 23.39 0.25 5.27
N SER A 321 23.13 1.28 6.06
CA SER A 321 23.78 2.59 6.02
C SER A 321 23.79 3.18 7.44
N PRO A 322 24.39 4.37 7.66
CA PRO A 322 24.32 5.04 8.96
C PRO A 322 22.88 5.38 9.43
N THR A 323 21.92 5.49 8.51
CA THR A 323 20.52 5.88 8.81
C THR A 323 19.51 4.79 8.49
N THR A 324 19.91 3.71 7.82
CA THR A 324 19.02 2.63 7.37
C THR A 324 19.38 1.30 7.99
N THR A 325 18.40 0.68 8.66
CA THR A 325 18.47 -0.71 9.14
C THR A 325 17.59 -1.60 8.26
N GLY A 326 18.15 -2.66 7.71
CA GLY A 326 17.39 -3.72 7.06
C GLY A 326 16.97 -4.79 8.06
N LEU A 327 15.74 -5.26 7.97
CA LEU A 327 15.23 -6.39 8.73
C LEU A 327 15.24 -7.63 7.84
N PHE A 328 16.04 -8.62 8.20
CA PHE A 328 16.24 -9.84 7.42
C PHE A 328 15.62 -11.04 8.13
N LEU A 329 14.98 -11.92 7.35
CA LEU A 329 14.62 -13.24 7.83
C LEU A 329 15.63 -14.25 7.31
N LEU A 330 16.28 -14.99 8.20
CA LEU A 330 17.34 -15.93 7.86
C LEU A 330 16.82 -17.37 7.82
N ASP A 331 17.30 -18.14 6.84
CA ASP A 331 17.15 -19.59 6.79
C ASP A 331 18.47 -20.28 6.40
N ALA A 332 18.86 -21.25 7.22
CA ALA A 332 20.01 -22.11 7.01
C ALA A 332 19.85 -23.39 7.84
N PRO A 333 20.46 -24.52 7.44
CA PRO A 333 20.44 -25.76 8.23
C PRO A 333 20.88 -25.57 9.70
N GLN A 334 21.81 -24.65 9.93
CA GLN A 334 22.36 -24.31 11.24
C GLN A 334 21.35 -23.59 12.16
N LEU A 335 20.32 -22.97 11.60
CA LEU A 335 19.27 -22.24 12.31
C LEU A 335 18.05 -23.09 12.63
N ARG A 336 18.06 -24.37 12.23
CA ARG A 336 16.96 -25.30 12.50
C ARG A 336 16.92 -25.64 13.98
N LEU A 337 15.73 -25.52 14.56
CA LEU A 337 15.50 -25.94 15.94
C LEU A 337 15.76 -27.45 16.07
N PRO A 338 16.40 -27.90 17.17
CA PRO A 338 16.46 -29.31 17.52
C PRO A 338 15.05 -29.84 17.83
N ASP A 339 14.92 -31.16 18.01
CA ASP A 339 13.66 -31.74 18.48
C ASP A 339 13.24 -31.13 19.82
N ALA A 340 11.96 -30.82 19.95
CA ALA A 340 11.44 -30.21 21.17
C ALA A 340 11.47 -31.23 22.32
N THR A 341 11.96 -30.79 23.48
CA THR A 341 11.83 -31.55 24.73
C THR A 341 10.63 -31.07 25.53
N VAL A 342 10.15 -31.88 26.47
CA VAL A 342 9.08 -31.46 27.41
C VAL A 342 9.48 -30.20 28.18
N ALA A 343 10.75 -30.08 28.56
CA ALA A 343 11.28 -28.89 29.22
C ALA A 343 11.27 -27.66 28.29
N THR A 344 11.65 -27.83 27.02
CA THR A 344 11.60 -26.77 26.00
C THR A 344 10.15 -26.30 25.81
N HIS A 345 9.20 -27.21 25.57
CA HIS A 345 7.79 -26.87 25.44
C HIS A 345 7.26 -26.09 26.67
N SER A 346 7.56 -26.57 27.88
CA SER A 346 7.10 -25.93 29.11
C SER A 346 7.70 -24.53 29.27
N ALA A 347 8.98 -24.35 28.94
CA ALA A 347 9.67 -23.07 29.03
C ALA A 347 9.16 -22.06 27.99
N ILE A 348 8.95 -22.50 26.75
CA ILE A 348 8.44 -21.62 25.68
C ILE A 348 7.01 -21.19 25.94
N LEU A 349 6.14 -22.10 26.38
CA LEU A 349 4.75 -21.76 26.74
C LEU A 349 4.64 -20.87 28.00
N ALA A 350 5.74 -20.70 28.76
CA ALA A 350 5.81 -19.76 29.87
C ALA A 350 6.26 -18.35 29.44
N VAL A 351 6.66 -18.15 28.18
CA VAL A 351 6.94 -16.82 27.64
C VAL A 351 5.66 -15.98 27.68
N PRO A 352 5.70 -14.74 28.22
CA PRO A 352 4.52 -13.90 28.30
C PRO A 352 3.95 -13.58 26.92
N LEU A 353 2.66 -13.86 26.75
CA LEU A 353 1.92 -13.46 25.57
C LEU A 353 1.55 -11.96 25.66
N PRO A 354 1.81 -11.15 24.63
CA PRO A 354 1.35 -9.76 24.58
C PRO A 354 -0.17 -9.63 24.74
N ASP A 355 -0.59 -8.53 25.37
CA ASP A 355 -2.01 -8.20 25.55
C ASP A 355 -2.75 -8.16 24.19
N GLY A 356 -3.97 -8.70 24.19
CA GLY A 356 -4.83 -8.72 23.00
C GLY A 356 -4.57 -9.88 22.02
N LEU A 357 -3.56 -10.72 22.25
CA LEU A 357 -3.38 -11.96 21.47
C LEU A 357 -4.16 -13.13 22.10
N ASP A 358 -4.68 -14.02 21.25
CA ASP A 358 -5.40 -15.21 21.70
C ASP A 358 -4.41 -16.29 22.17
N ALA A 359 -4.41 -16.57 23.47
CA ALA A 359 -3.53 -17.55 24.09
C ALA A 359 -3.82 -19.00 23.67
N VAL A 360 -5.09 -19.35 23.44
CA VAL A 360 -5.47 -20.70 23.01
C VAL A 360 -4.97 -20.93 21.59
N ARG A 361 -5.16 -19.95 20.71
CA ARG A 361 -4.65 -19.97 19.33
C ARG A 361 -3.14 -20.07 19.29
N ALA A 362 -2.42 -19.21 20.02
CA ALA A 362 -0.97 -19.21 20.06
C ALA A 362 -0.40 -20.56 20.53
N GLN A 363 -0.97 -21.14 21.59
CA GLN A 363 -0.57 -22.46 22.09
C GLN A 363 -0.86 -23.57 21.08
N ALA A 364 -2.02 -23.53 20.41
CA ALA A 364 -2.39 -24.52 19.42
C ALA A 364 -1.46 -24.48 18.20
N ALA A 365 -1.15 -23.30 17.68
CA ALA A 365 -0.22 -23.11 16.57
C ALA A 365 1.19 -23.63 16.92
N TYR A 366 1.68 -23.31 18.13
CA TYR A 366 2.98 -23.79 18.59
C TYR A 366 3.05 -25.32 18.67
N ARG A 367 2.04 -25.94 19.29
CA ARG A 367 1.95 -27.41 19.38
C ARG A 367 1.90 -28.04 17.99
N ALA A 368 1.07 -27.51 17.10
CA ALA A 368 0.98 -28.00 15.72
C ALA A 368 2.34 -27.94 14.98
N ALA A 369 3.18 -26.94 15.25
CA ALA A 369 4.47 -26.80 14.63
C ALA A 369 5.59 -27.67 15.26
N ARG A 370 5.47 -28.03 16.54
CA ARG A 370 6.56 -28.68 17.30
C ARG A 370 6.25 -30.11 17.77
N GLY A 371 5.02 -30.60 17.61
CA GLY A 371 4.59 -31.96 17.98
C GLY A 371 3.86 -31.98 19.32
#